data_AF-A0A7W1CU70-F1
#
_entry.id   AF-A0A7W1CU70-F1
#
_cell.length_a   1.000
_cell.length_b   1.000
_cell.length_c   1.000
_cell.angle_alpha   90.00
_cell.angle_beta   90.00
_cell.angle_gamma   90.00
#
_symmetry.space_group_name_H-M   'P 1'
#
loop_
_entity.id
_entity.type
_entity.pdbx_description
1 polymer ?
#
loop_
_entity_poly.entity_id
_entity_poly.type
_entity_poly.pdbx_seq_one_letter_code
_entity_poly.pdbx_strand_id
1 'polypeptide(L)'
;MNKGQRISQLVEELSGKTPGEEGVEIAAHPCYLGFFRCWNEQRYYEAHDVLEHLWLRTKSEDANYFKGLIQAAGGFVHLQKQHARPTHPKDGRRMYPAVRLFRLAEKNLKPFAPRRHRFDIAGFLQLLRRQAEAIVASEYRENPWNPESAPQLTVTQEGRCGTPVLPGENQLRPGDDENDRQD
;
A
#
# COMPACT_ATOMS: atom_id res chain seq x y z
N MET A 1 25.44 -3.77 -5.53
CA MET A 1 24.00 -4.06 -5.73
C MET A 1 23.32 -2.80 -6.22
N ASN A 2 22.80 -2.78 -7.44
CA ASN A 2 22.17 -1.60 -8.03
C ASN A 2 20.72 -1.42 -7.52
N LYS A 3 20.13 -0.24 -7.73
CA LYS A 3 18.80 0.11 -7.18
C LYS A 3 17.69 -0.80 -7.70
N GLY A 4 17.74 -1.13 -8.99
CA GLY A 4 16.80 -2.06 -9.62
C GLY A 4 16.87 -3.45 -8.99
N GLN A 5 18.07 -3.96 -8.70
CA GLN A 5 18.27 -5.26 -8.04
C GLN A 5 17.68 -5.31 -6.62
N ARG A 6 17.81 -4.23 -5.84
CA ARG A 6 17.19 -4.15 -4.50
C ARG A 6 15.67 -4.18 -4.57
N ILE A 7 15.10 -3.56 -5.60
CA ILE A 7 13.65 -3.50 -5.80
C ILE A 7 13.13 -4.82 -6.36
N SER A 8 13.85 -5.45 -7.30
CA SER A 8 13.54 -6.79 -7.76
C SER A 8 13.58 -7.80 -6.60
N GLN A 9 14.59 -7.72 -5.74
CA GLN A 9 14.64 -8.54 -4.51
C GLN A 9 13.47 -8.25 -3.57
N LEU A 10 13.15 -6.98 -3.32
CA LEU A 10 12.01 -6.61 -2.48
C LEU A 10 10.68 -7.10 -3.08
N VAL A 11 10.49 -6.98 -4.39
CA VAL A 11 9.30 -7.44 -5.09
C VAL A 11 9.23 -8.97 -5.10
N GLU A 12 10.36 -9.66 -5.26
CA GLU A 12 10.46 -11.13 -5.18
C GLU A 12 10.17 -11.64 -3.76
N GLU A 13 10.71 -10.97 -2.74
CA GLU A 13 10.45 -11.24 -1.33
C GLU A 13 8.98 -11.04 -0.98
N LEU A 14 8.37 -9.94 -1.45
CA LEU A 14 6.97 -9.66 -1.23
C LEU A 14 6.07 -10.64 -2.01
N SER A 15 6.34 -10.85 -3.30
CA SER A 15 5.46 -11.63 -4.20
C SER A 15 5.57 -13.15 -4.04
N GLY A 16 6.39 -13.64 -3.11
CA GLY A 16 6.58 -15.04 -2.73
C GLY A 16 5.99 -16.07 -3.70
N LYS A 17 6.73 -16.47 -4.74
CA LYS A 17 6.43 -17.63 -5.62
C LYS A 17 4.97 -17.83 -6.09
N THR A 18 4.15 -16.80 -6.25
CA THR A 18 2.83 -16.95 -6.91
C THR A 18 2.77 -16.24 -8.27
N PRO A 19 3.35 -16.85 -9.32
CA PRO A 19 3.10 -16.41 -10.67
C PRO A 19 1.65 -16.77 -11.05
N GLY A 20 0.77 -15.77 -11.04
CA GLY A 20 -0.50 -15.83 -11.78
C GLY A 20 -1.67 -16.53 -11.10
N GLU A 21 -1.80 -16.46 -9.78
CA GLU A 21 -3.02 -16.95 -9.13
C GLU A 21 -4.17 -15.94 -9.33
N GLU A 22 -4.98 -16.20 -10.36
CA GLU A 22 -6.35 -15.72 -10.46
C GLU A 22 -7.09 -16.04 -9.16
N GLY A 23 -7.28 -15.04 -8.29
CA GLY A 23 -8.06 -15.20 -7.05
C GLY A 23 -7.53 -14.48 -5.81
N VAL A 24 -6.30 -13.95 -5.80
CA VAL A 24 -5.82 -13.16 -4.65
C VAL A 24 -6.55 -11.81 -4.61
N GLU A 25 -7.32 -11.57 -3.54
CA GLU A 25 -7.94 -10.28 -3.27
C GLU A 25 -6.85 -9.18 -3.29
N ILE A 26 -7.06 -8.09 -4.05
CA ILE A 26 -6.08 -7.00 -4.16
C ILE A 26 -5.63 -6.49 -2.77
N ALA A 27 -6.55 -6.46 -1.81
CA ALA A 27 -6.25 -6.02 -0.45
C ALA A 27 -5.25 -6.92 0.31
N ALA A 28 -5.07 -8.17 -0.13
CA ALA A 28 -4.09 -9.11 0.40
C ALA A 28 -2.84 -9.25 -0.51
N HIS A 29 -2.83 -8.59 -1.68
CA HIS A 29 -1.74 -8.73 -2.64
C HIS A 29 -0.44 -8.14 -2.07
N PRO A 30 0.70 -8.85 -2.10
CA PRO A 30 1.92 -8.38 -1.44
C PRO A 30 2.47 -7.05 -1.95
N CYS A 31 2.43 -6.79 -3.26
CA CYS A 31 2.79 -5.47 -3.79
C CYS A 31 1.85 -4.35 -3.31
N TYR A 32 0.56 -4.64 -3.13
CA TYR A 32 -0.39 -3.66 -2.61
C TYR A 32 -0.10 -3.35 -1.13
N LEU A 33 0.14 -4.37 -0.31
CA LEU A 33 0.57 -4.19 1.09
C LEU A 33 1.94 -3.51 1.20
N GLY A 34 2.86 -3.88 0.32
CA GLY A 34 4.20 -3.31 0.22
C GLY A 34 4.21 -1.82 -0.09
N PHE A 35 3.25 -1.33 -0.89
CA PHE A 35 3.04 0.10 -1.11
C PHE A 35 2.83 0.85 0.21
N PHE A 36 1.89 0.40 1.04
CA PHE A 36 1.58 1.07 2.32
C PHE A 36 2.74 0.99 3.31
N ARG A 37 3.41 -0.16 3.37
CA ARG A 37 4.61 -0.31 4.19
C ARG A 37 5.69 0.69 3.77
N CYS A 38 6.04 0.74 2.49
CA CYS A 38 7.05 1.67 1.98
C CYS A 38 6.62 3.12 2.19
N TRP A 39 5.34 3.45 1.97
CA TRP A 39 4.81 4.78 2.21
C TRP A 39 5.01 5.22 3.66
N ASN A 40 4.66 4.36 4.61
CA ASN A 40 4.71 4.64 6.03
C ASN A 40 6.16 4.75 6.55
N GLU A 41 7.09 4.01 5.94
CA GLU A 41 8.54 4.16 6.09
C GLU A 41 9.13 5.39 5.36
N GLN A 42 8.28 6.23 4.73
CA GLN A 42 8.67 7.40 3.93
C GLN A 42 9.55 7.05 2.72
N ARG A 43 9.50 5.80 2.26
CA ARG A 43 10.20 5.29 1.08
C ARG A 43 9.28 5.40 -0.14
N TYR A 44 8.90 6.64 -0.48
CA TYR A 44 7.88 6.89 -1.52
C TYR A 44 8.31 6.44 -2.91
N TYR A 45 9.61 6.42 -3.19
CA TYR A 45 10.13 5.91 -4.46
C TYR A 45 9.91 4.40 -4.55
N GLU A 46 10.22 3.66 -3.48
CA GLU A 46 9.95 2.23 -3.42
C GLU A 46 8.46 1.91 -3.37
N ALA A 47 7.64 2.73 -2.70
CA ALA A 47 6.19 2.61 -2.74
C ALA A 47 5.67 2.69 -4.19
N HIS A 48 6.14 3.69 -4.95
CA HIS A 48 5.85 3.83 -6.38
C HIS A 48 6.21 2.56 -7.16
N ASP A 49 7.47 2.11 -7.09
CA ASP A 49 7.98 1.02 -7.93
C ASP A 49 7.34 -0.34 -7.57
N VAL A 50 7.13 -0.63 -6.28
CA VAL A 50 6.49 -1.88 -5.84
C VAL A 50 5.05 -1.96 -6.37
N LEU A 51 4.30 -0.85 -6.33
CA LEU A 51 2.93 -0.84 -6.83
C LEU A 51 2.85 -0.81 -8.36
N GLU A 52 3.83 -0.20 -9.04
CA GLU A 52 3.96 -0.23 -10.49
C GLU A 52 4.03 -1.68 -11.03
N HIS A 53 4.72 -2.57 -10.32
CA HIS A 53 4.77 -3.99 -10.68
C HIS A 53 3.38 -4.64 -10.76
N LEU A 54 2.51 -4.34 -9.79
CA LEU A 54 1.12 -4.82 -9.79
C LEU A 54 0.28 -4.12 -10.88
N TRP A 55 0.47 -2.81 -11.05
CA TRP A 55 -0.25 -2.01 -12.03
C TRP A 55 -0.01 -2.48 -13.47
N LEU A 56 1.24 -2.76 -13.86
CA LEU A 56 1.58 -3.22 -15.20
C LEU A 56 0.91 -4.56 -15.58
N ARG A 57 0.48 -5.34 -14.59
CA ARG A 57 -0.21 -6.63 -14.76
C ARG A 57 -1.73 -6.50 -14.68
N THR A 58 -2.25 -5.31 -14.35
CA THR A 58 -3.68 -5.06 -14.16
C THR A 58 -4.33 -4.57 -15.44
N LYS A 59 -5.38 -5.27 -15.89
CA LYS A 59 -6.18 -4.88 -17.09
C LYS A 59 -7.61 -4.41 -16.75
N SER A 60 -7.97 -4.38 -15.46
CA SER A 60 -9.30 -4.01 -14.98
C SER A 60 -9.44 -2.51 -14.73
N GLU A 61 -10.62 -2.09 -14.25
CA GLU A 61 -10.86 -0.74 -13.71
C GLU A 61 -9.85 -0.31 -12.64
N ASP A 62 -9.23 -1.26 -11.92
CA ASP A 62 -8.21 -0.99 -10.91
C ASP A 62 -6.91 -0.41 -11.49
N ALA A 63 -6.71 -0.48 -12.82
CA ALA A 63 -5.56 0.16 -13.45
C ALA A 63 -5.52 1.67 -13.18
N ASN A 64 -6.67 2.36 -13.20
CA ASN A 64 -6.74 3.78 -12.85
C ASN A 64 -6.55 4.02 -11.35
N TYR A 65 -7.07 3.12 -10.52
CA TYR A 65 -6.88 3.15 -9.08
C TYR A 65 -5.38 3.09 -8.71
N PHE A 66 -4.65 2.07 -9.19
CA PHE A 66 -3.22 1.94 -8.93
C PHE A 66 -2.41 3.09 -9.52
N LYS A 67 -2.74 3.52 -10.74
CA LYS A 67 -2.12 4.71 -11.35
C LYS A 67 -2.25 5.95 -10.46
N GLY A 68 -3.40 6.13 -9.81
CA GLY A 68 -3.62 7.22 -8.87
C GLY A 68 -2.71 7.15 -7.64
N LEU A 69 -2.58 5.98 -7.02
CA LEU A 69 -1.68 5.75 -5.87
C LEU A 69 -0.21 5.97 -6.24
N ILE A 70 0.21 5.45 -7.40
CA ILE A 70 1.56 5.61 -7.95
C ILE A 70 1.88 7.09 -8.19
N GLN A 71 0.95 7.84 -8.77
CA GLN A 71 1.09 9.29 -8.97
C GLN A 71 1.22 10.04 -7.64
N ALA A 72 0.42 9.68 -6.64
CA ALA A 72 0.53 10.27 -5.31
C ALA A 72 1.93 10.03 -4.70
N ALA A 73 2.43 8.79 -4.73
CA ALA A 73 3.78 8.47 -4.27
C ALA A 73 4.85 9.27 -5.02
N GLY A 74 4.73 9.38 -6.35
CA GLY A 74 5.61 10.24 -7.15
C GLY A 74 5.59 11.72 -6.74
N GLY A 75 4.43 12.23 -6.34
CA GLY A 75 4.28 13.58 -5.78
C GLY A 75 5.07 13.75 -4.48
N PHE A 76 4.98 12.79 -3.56
CA PHE A 76 5.75 12.81 -2.31
C PHE A 76 7.26 12.61 -2.53
N VAL A 77 7.68 11.83 -3.53
CA VAL A 77 9.11 11.75 -3.95
C VAL A 77 9.64 13.13 -4.36
N HIS A 78 8.81 13.94 -5.03
CA HIS A 78 9.19 15.30 -5.40
C HIS A 78 9.31 16.21 -4.18
N LEU A 79 8.38 16.13 -3.22
CA LEU A 79 8.47 16.89 -1.98
C LEU A 79 9.70 16.50 -1.14
N GLN A 80 10.02 15.21 -1.03
CA GLN A 80 11.25 14.75 -0.36
C GLN A 80 12.52 15.30 -1.00
N LYS A 81 12.61 15.26 -2.33
CA LYS A 81 13.77 15.79 -3.07
C LYS A 81 13.91 17.30 -2.89
N GLN A 82 12.79 18.02 -2.89
CA GLN A 82 12.80 19.46 -2.64
C GLN A 82 13.26 19.76 -1.22
N HIS A 83 12.69 19.08 -0.22
CA HIS A 83 13.05 19.25 1.19
C HIS A 83 14.54 18.99 1.43
N ALA A 84 15.10 17.93 0.85
CA ALA A 84 16.52 17.60 0.99
C ALA A 84 17.46 18.60 0.30
N ARG A 85 17.00 19.29 -0.75
CA ARG A 85 17.81 20.17 -1.59
C ARG A 85 17.01 21.38 -2.09
N PRO A 86 16.59 22.30 -1.20
CA PRO A 86 15.65 23.37 -1.54
C PRO A 86 16.22 24.41 -2.51
N THR A 87 17.53 24.64 -2.48
CA THR A 87 18.22 25.62 -3.35
C THR A 87 18.81 24.99 -4.62
N HIS A 88 18.75 23.66 -4.76
CA HIS A 88 19.33 22.98 -5.93
C HIS A 88 18.53 23.31 -7.20
N PRO A 89 19.16 23.66 -8.34
CA PRO A 89 18.47 24.15 -9.54
C PRO A 89 17.35 23.24 -10.05
N LYS A 90 17.54 21.91 -9.92
CA LYS A 90 16.56 20.90 -10.32
C LYS A 90 15.56 20.55 -9.21
N ASP A 91 16.02 20.48 -7.97
CA ASP A 91 15.21 19.89 -6.90
C ASP A 91 14.42 20.94 -6.11
N GLY A 92 14.91 22.18 -6.04
CA GLY A 92 14.15 23.32 -5.53
C GLY A 92 12.83 23.57 -6.27
N ARG A 93 12.76 23.20 -7.56
CA ARG A 93 11.57 23.39 -8.42
C ARG A 93 10.58 22.22 -8.38
N ARG A 94 10.76 21.24 -7.48
CA ARG A 94 9.98 20.00 -7.46
C ARG A 94 8.58 20.12 -6.89
N MET A 95 8.24 21.24 -6.26
CA MET A 95 6.86 21.49 -5.79
C MET A 95 5.86 21.61 -6.96
N TYR A 96 6.27 22.19 -8.10
CA TYR A 96 5.42 22.25 -9.31
C TYR A 96 4.99 20.86 -9.82
N PRO A 97 5.92 19.93 -10.12
CA PRO A 97 5.52 18.60 -10.55
C PRO A 97 4.82 17.81 -9.42
N ALA A 98 5.09 18.08 -8.14
CA ALA A 98 4.35 17.46 -7.04
C ALA A 98 2.85 17.81 -7.08
N VAL A 99 2.51 19.11 -7.18
CA VAL A 99 1.13 19.58 -7.30
C VAL A 99 0.43 18.96 -8.52
N ARG A 100 1.12 18.90 -9.66
CA ARG A 100 0.58 18.27 -10.87
C ARG A 100 0.24 16.79 -10.62
N LEU A 101 1.12 16.05 -9.95
CA LEU A 101 0.89 14.63 -9.65
C LEU A 101 -0.24 14.42 -8.65
N PHE A 102 -0.37 15.27 -7.63
CA PHE A 102 -1.49 15.21 -6.69
C PHE A 102 -2.84 15.41 -7.40
N ARG A 103 -2.94 16.40 -8.30
CA ARG A 103 -4.17 16.63 -9.09
C ARG A 103 -4.51 15.46 -10.02
N LEU A 104 -3.49 14.82 -10.62
CA LEU A 104 -3.69 13.63 -11.44
C LEU A 104 -4.13 12.43 -10.60
N ALA A 105 -3.51 12.23 -9.44
CA ALA A 105 -3.87 11.19 -8.49
C ALA A 105 -5.32 11.37 -8.03
N GLU A 106 -5.72 12.59 -7.68
CA GLU A 106 -7.11 12.90 -7.31
C GLU A 106 -8.10 12.57 -8.42
N LYS A 107 -7.81 12.97 -9.67
CA LYS A 107 -8.66 12.67 -10.82
C LYS A 107 -8.85 11.16 -10.98
N ASN A 108 -7.78 10.39 -10.83
CA ASN A 108 -7.82 8.94 -11.01
C ASN A 108 -8.47 8.20 -9.84
N LEU A 109 -8.35 8.72 -8.61
CA LEU A 109 -8.86 8.06 -7.41
C LEU A 109 -10.31 8.45 -7.06
N LYS A 110 -10.79 9.62 -7.51
CA LYS A 110 -12.14 10.12 -7.21
C LYS A 110 -13.27 9.11 -7.50
N PRO A 111 -13.26 8.33 -8.59
CA PRO A 111 -14.30 7.34 -8.85
C PRO A 111 -14.37 6.18 -7.84
N PHE A 112 -13.31 5.97 -7.06
CA PHE A 112 -13.18 4.86 -6.12
C PHE A 112 -13.48 5.26 -4.66
N ALA A 113 -13.94 6.50 -4.44
CA ALA A 113 -14.37 6.97 -3.13
C ALA A 113 -15.71 6.34 -2.69
N PRO A 114 -15.95 6.16 -1.38
CA PRO A 114 -15.07 6.56 -0.27
C PRO A 114 -14.00 5.52 0.08
N ARG A 115 -14.16 4.26 -0.32
CA ARG A 115 -13.26 3.16 0.05
C ARG A 115 -13.10 2.18 -1.11
N ARG A 116 -11.87 1.71 -1.36
CA ARG A 116 -11.56 0.66 -2.35
C ARG A 116 -10.40 -0.18 -1.83
N HIS A 117 -10.49 -1.50 -1.98
CA HIS A 117 -9.46 -2.45 -1.53
C HIS A 117 -9.03 -2.24 -0.07
N ARG A 118 -10.02 -1.96 0.80
CA ARG A 118 -9.83 -1.71 2.25
C ARG A 118 -9.02 -0.45 2.60
N PHE A 119 -8.81 0.45 1.64
CA PHE A 119 -8.16 1.75 1.85
C PHE A 119 -9.15 2.91 1.76
N ASP A 120 -9.06 3.86 2.70
CA ASP A 120 -9.86 5.09 2.75
C ASP A 120 -9.41 6.08 1.68
N ILE A 121 -10.18 6.12 0.59
CA ILE A 121 -9.92 6.99 -0.55
C ILE A 121 -10.39 8.41 -0.27
N ALA A 122 -11.47 8.59 0.49
CA ALA A 122 -11.95 9.92 0.84
C ALA A 122 -10.90 10.67 1.67
N GLY A 123 -10.39 10.05 2.73
CA GLY A 123 -9.33 10.63 3.57
C GLY A 123 -8.04 10.90 2.78
N PHE A 124 -7.66 9.98 1.89
CA PHE A 124 -6.47 10.16 1.06
C PHE A 124 -6.62 11.30 0.05
N LEU A 125 -7.78 11.44 -0.61
CA LEU A 125 -8.06 12.56 -1.50
C LEU A 125 -7.98 13.90 -0.76
N GLN A 126 -8.48 13.97 0.47
CA GLN A 126 -8.35 15.19 1.29
C GLN A 126 -6.89 15.49 1.63
N LEU A 127 -6.08 14.48 1.93
CA LEU A 127 -4.64 14.66 2.14
C LEU A 127 -3.97 15.27 0.90
N LEU A 128 -4.22 14.72 -0.29
CA LEU A 128 -3.62 15.20 -1.54
C LEU A 128 -4.01 16.65 -1.84
N ARG A 129 -5.29 17.00 -1.63
CA ARG A 129 -5.78 18.39 -1.77
C ARG A 129 -5.06 19.33 -0.82
N ARG A 130 -5.01 19.02 0.48
CA ARG A 130 -4.35 19.86 1.48
C ARG A 130 -2.88 20.12 1.13
N GLN A 131 -2.16 19.08 0.69
CA GLN A 131 -0.76 19.21 0.26
C GLN A 131 -0.64 20.12 -0.97
N ALA A 132 -1.48 19.92 -1.99
CA ALA A 132 -1.47 20.74 -3.20
C ALA A 132 -1.85 22.20 -2.92
N GLU A 133 -2.89 22.42 -2.11
CA GLU A 133 -3.40 23.74 -1.73
C GLU A 133 -2.38 24.52 -0.90
N ALA A 134 -1.72 23.89 0.07
CA ALA A 134 -0.68 24.55 0.86
C ALA A 134 0.50 25.04 -0.02
N ILE A 135 0.94 24.22 -0.98
CA ILE A 135 1.98 24.62 -1.94
C ILE A 135 1.51 25.80 -2.79
N VAL A 136 0.29 25.73 -3.33
CA VAL A 136 -0.24 26.79 -4.21
C VAL A 136 -0.48 28.09 -3.43
N ALA A 137 -1.00 28.02 -2.22
CA ALA A 137 -1.25 29.17 -1.35
C ALA A 137 0.04 29.88 -0.94
N SER A 138 1.14 29.14 -0.77
CA SER A 138 2.48 29.71 -0.55
C SER A 138 3.14 30.25 -1.82
N GLU A 139 2.46 30.24 -2.97
CA GLU A 139 3.02 30.55 -4.28
C GLU A 139 4.26 29.71 -4.62
N TYR A 140 4.24 28.42 -4.25
CA TYR A 140 5.36 27.48 -4.41
C TYR A 140 6.63 27.90 -3.65
N ARG A 141 6.50 28.63 -2.53
CA ARG A 141 7.63 29.00 -1.68
C ARG A 141 7.83 28.03 -0.51
N GLU A 142 6.77 27.35 -0.09
CA GLU A 142 6.81 26.46 1.08
C GLU A 142 6.44 25.03 0.72
N ASN A 143 7.24 24.10 1.25
CA ASN A 143 6.98 22.67 1.13
C ASN A 143 6.24 22.18 2.39
N PRO A 144 4.97 21.75 2.26
CA PRO A 144 4.17 21.29 3.40
C PRO A 144 4.56 19.90 3.92
N TRP A 145 5.44 19.17 3.22
CA TRP A 145 5.92 17.87 3.68
C TRP A 145 7.13 18.01 4.58
N ASN A 146 7.11 17.25 5.67
CA ASN A 146 8.13 17.17 6.70
C ASN A 146 8.28 15.71 7.15
N PRO A 147 9.49 15.20 7.39
CA PRO A 147 9.69 13.82 7.85
C PRO A 147 9.06 13.52 9.22
N GLU A 148 8.96 14.50 10.13
CA GLU A 148 8.39 14.30 11.47
C GLU A 148 6.85 14.22 11.48
N SER A 149 6.20 14.83 10.47
CA SER A 149 4.74 14.83 10.31
C SER A 149 4.30 14.15 9.01
N ALA A 150 5.13 13.26 8.47
CA ALA A 150 4.88 12.56 7.22
C ALA A 150 3.56 11.76 7.32
N PRO A 151 2.65 11.88 6.33
CA PRO A 151 1.34 11.25 6.42
C PRO A 151 1.46 9.73 6.39
N GLN A 152 0.73 9.08 7.29
CA GLN A 152 0.66 7.63 7.41
C GLN A 152 -0.64 7.12 6.77
N LEU A 153 -0.56 6.02 6.04
CA LEU A 153 -1.70 5.37 5.40
C LEU A 153 -2.01 4.05 6.10
N THR A 154 -3.29 3.82 6.39
CA THR A 154 -3.76 2.57 6.98
C THR A 154 -4.61 1.83 5.96
N VAL A 155 -4.30 0.56 5.73
CA VAL A 155 -5.16 -0.39 5.02
C VAL A 155 -5.66 -1.40 6.04
N THR A 156 -6.98 -1.57 6.16
CA THR A 156 -7.55 -2.48 7.16
C THR A 156 -7.24 -3.93 6.75
N GLN A 157 -6.33 -4.58 7.46
CA GLN A 157 -6.19 -6.04 7.41
C GLN A 157 -7.31 -6.64 8.27
N GLU A 158 -8.09 -7.57 7.73
CA GLU A 158 -8.84 -8.43 8.65
C GLU A 158 -7.83 -9.36 9.30
N GLY A 159 -7.88 -9.46 10.62
CA GLY A 159 -7.22 -10.54 11.32
C GLY A 159 -7.70 -11.85 10.71
N ARG A 160 -6.78 -12.76 10.43
CA ARG A 160 -7.15 -14.18 10.35
C ARG A 160 -7.92 -14.46 11.63
N CYS A 161 -9.23 -14.63 11.53
CA CYS A 161 -10.01 -15.18 12.63
C CYS A 161 -9.47 -16.60 12.79
N GLY A 162 -8.49 -16.77 13.68
CA GLY A 162 -8.10 -18.07 14.16
C GLY A 162 -9.33 -18.60 14.87
N THR A 163 -10.06 -19.50 14.21
CA THR A 163 -11.01 -20.37 14.89
C THR A 163 -10.24 -21.03 16.04
N PRO A 164 -10.66 -20.87 17.30
CA PRO A 164 -10.10 -21.69 18.36
C PRO A 164 -10.52 -23.13 18.04
N VAL A 165 -9.56 -23.95 17.62
CA VAL A 165 -9.74 -25.40 17.65
C VAL A 165 -9.84 -25.75 19.12
N LEU A 166 -11.07 -25.94 19.59
CA LEU A 166 -11.33 -26.54 20.89
C LEU A 166 -10.72 -27.95 20.87
N PRO A 167 -9.87 -28.34 21.82
CA PRO A 167 -9.43 -29.72 21.92
C PRO A 167 -10.66 -30.58 22.21
N GLY A 168 -10.94 -31.51 21.30
CA GLY A 168 -12.01 -32.48 21.46
C GLY A 168 -11.77 -33.33 22.70
N GLU A 169 -12.66 -33.18 23.68
CA GLU A 169 -12.76 -34.09 24.81
C GLU A 169 -13.19 -35.46 24.27
N ASN A 170 -12.22 -36.38 24.21
CA ASN A 170 -12.45 -37.78 23.92
C ASN A 170 -13.15 -38.41 25.13
N GLN A 171 -14.48 -38.27 25.21
CA GLN A 171 -15.27 -38.87 26.26
C GLN A 171 -15.61 -40.30 25.87
N LEU A 172 -14.85 -41.22 26.49
CA LEU A 172 -15.09 -42.65 26.58
C LEU A 172 -16.59 -42.95 26.75
N ARG A 173 -17.16 -43.74 25.84
CA ARG A 173 -18.40 -44.47 26.10
C ARG A 173 -18.05 -45.89 26.58
N PRO A 174 -18.81 -46.46 27.52
CA PRO A 174 -18.60 -47.83 27.97
C PRO A 174 -19.16 -48.77 26.89
N GLY A 175 -18.34 -49.73 26.47
CA GLY A 175 -18.81 -50.90 25.73
C GLY A 175 -18.88 -52.06 26.69
N ASP A 176 -20.10 -52.46 27.04
CA ASP A 176 -20.40 -53.79 27.54
C ASP A 176 -20.02 -54.80 26.44
N ASP A 177 -19.24 -55.82 26.81
CA ASP A 177 -19.32 -57.12 26.14
C ASP A 177 -18.83 -58.21 27.10
N GLU A 178 -19.80 -59.01 27.53
CA GLU A 178 -19.60 -60.36 28.02
C GLU A 178 -18.87 -61.19 26.94
N ASN A 179 -17.92 -62.04 27.35
CA ASN A 179 -18.04 -63.51 27.24
C ASN A 179 -16.67 -64.21 27.16
N ASP A 180 -16.53 -65.24 28.00
CA ASP A 180 -15.83 -66.52 27.80
C ASP A 180 -14.28 -66.61 27.80
N ARG A 181 -13.71 -67.20 28.87
CA ARG A 181 -13.14 -68.58 28.90
C ARG A 181 -12.12 -68.85 30.03
N GLN A 182 -12.24 -70.07 30.59
CA GLN A 182 -11.20 -70.97 31.18
C GLN A 182 -10.58 -70.53 32.52
N ASP A 183 -10.51 -71.32 33.61
CA ASP A 183 -10.74 -72.74 33.91
C ASP A 183 -11.28 -72.88 35.35
#